data_AF-A0A285IF67-F1
#
_entry.id   AF-A0A285IF67-F1
#
_cell.length_a   1.000
_cell.length_b   1.000
_cell.length_c   1.000
_cell.angle_alpha   90.00
_cell.angle_beta   90.00
_cell.angle_gamma   90.00
#
_symmetry.space_group_name_H-M   'P 1'
#
loop_
_entity.id
_entity.type
_entity.pdbx_description
1 polymer ?
#
loop_
_entity_poly.entity_id
_entity_poly.type
_entity_poly.pdbx_seq_one_letter_code
_entity_poly.pdbx_strand_id
1 'polypeptide(L)'
;MNKRLKLVFLSMLLLLLVGCVRPYKTPHIETIEPHQTAFLIPLVGNNKANQQEFMSESYLEERKVPTKEIEIPQRWVQTGRFNNQGQWRDSARLILVDRSPVTREWTQSPNTGTSSKNEGIIAESKESISFMVGVNASAQIDEQDAAKFLYRYNNKDLSYIMDTEIRAMVESAFVASSGKMTMSEIIEKKAEIINKVRAEVIPYFEERGITVTVLGLKGDIEYLNSEIQKAIDKRFKEEKALEAQRVTNQRLIEEAEAKAKAELRAQQIINQKEIEAAEAKAKAAKLMSESLEFQIKLQELENQKIFVENWNGELPQIMGGESGLLLDLPINDLGK
;
A
#
# COMPACT_ATOMS: atom_id res chain seq x y z
N MET A 1 32.24 -13.74 -100.76
CA MET A 1 31.91 -14.06 -99.34
C MET A 1 30.48 -14.59 -99.28
N ASN A 2 30.33 -15.91 -99.13
CA ASN A 2 29.09 -16.64 -99.40
C ASN A 2 27.94 -16.21 -98.47
N LYS A 3 26.74 -16.01 -99.03
CA LYS A 3 25.51 -15.66 -98.28
C LYS A 3 25.26 -16.60 -97.08
N ARG A 4 25.64 -17.87 -97.19
CA ARG A 4 25.56 -18.86 -96.10
C ARG A 4 26.51 -18.56 -94.93
N LEU A 5 27.72 -18.05 -95.20
CA LEU A 5 28.68 -17.68 -94.17
C LEU A 5 28.21 -16.43 -93.40
N LYS A 6 27.59 -15.46 -94.09
CA LYS A 6 26.94 -14.31 -93.44
C LYS A 6 25.75 -14.72 -92.57
N LEU A 7 24.96 -15.70 -93.00
CA LEU A 7 23.80 -16.20 -92.24
C LEU A 7 24.21 -16.91 -90.94
N VAL A 8 25.29 -17.71 -90.99
CA VAL A 8 25.85 -18.38 -89.81
C VAL A 8 26.46 -17.37 -88.85
N PHE A 9 27.15 -16.34 -89.36
CA PHE A 9 27.69 -15.27 -88.51
C PHE A 9 26.59 -14.46 -87.84
N LEU A 10 25.49 -14.18 -88.56
CA LEU A 10 24.32 -13.48 -88.02
C LEU A 10 23.57 -14.32 -86.98
N SER A 11 23.42 -15.63 -87.18
CA SER A 11 22.78 -16.51 -86.18
C SER A 11 23.64 -16.70 -84.94
N MET A 12 24.96 -16.75 -85.07
CA MET A 12 25.91 -16.80 -83.95
C MET A 12 25.92 -15.49 -83.16
N LEU A 13 25.79 -14.33 -83.83
CA LEU A 13 25.65 -13.03 -83.19
C LEU A 13 24.31 -12.89 -82.44
N LEU A 14 23.21 -13.41 -82.99
CA LEU A 14 21.91 -13.44 -82.30
C LEU A 14 21.90 -14.37 -81.08
N LEU A 15 22.59 -15.52 -81.13
CA LEU A 15 22.71 -16.44 -79.98
C LEU A 15 23.58 -15.85 -78.85
N LEU A 16 24.59 -15.03 -79.17
CA LEU A 16 25.40 -14.33 -78.17
C LEU A 16 24.63 -13.23 -77.43
N LEU A 17 23.63 -12.61 -78.08
CA LEU A 17 22.79 -11.57 -77.47
C LEU A 17 21.79 -12.14 -76.44
N VAL A 18 21.28 -13.35 -76.66
CA VAL A 18 20.35 -14.01 -75.72
C VAL A 18 21.06 -14.50 -74.45
N GLY A 19 22.36 -14.84 -74.56
CA GLY A 19 23.17 -15.36 -73.45
C GLY A 19 23.81 -14.31 -72.53
N CYS A 20 23.64 -13.02 -72.77
CA CYS A 20 24.31 -11.96 -71.99
C CYS A 20 23.39 -11.09 -71.12
N VAL A 21 22.08 -11.31 -71.16
CA VAL A 21 21.11 -10.47 -70.44
C VAL A 21 20.83 -11.05 -69.05
N ARG A 22 21.06 -10.24 -68.01
CA ARG A 22 20.67 -10.59 -66.64
C ARG A 22 19.14 -10.67 -66.54
N PRO A 23 18.58 -11.59 -65.73
CA PRO A 23 17.14 -11.64 -65.48
C PRO A 23 16.64 -10.29 -64.93
N TYR A 24 15.38 -9.98 -65.24
CA TYR A 24 14.72 -8.74 -64.83
C TYR A 24 14.72 -8.58 -63.30
N LYS A 25 15.05 -7.36 -62.82
CA LYS A 25 14.95 -7.00 -61.40
C LYS A 25 13.48 -6.71 -61.08
N THR A 26 12.81 -7.65 -60.43
CA THR A 26 11.45 -7.42 -59.91
C THR A 26 11.52 -6.48 -58.71
N PRO A 27 10.84 -5.32 -58.72
CA PRO A 27 10.81 -4.44 -57.55
C PRO A 27 10.15 -5.16 -56.39
N HIS A 28 10.81 -5.19 -55.25
CA HIS A 28 10.31 -5.80 -54.03
C HIS A 28 9.81 -4.67 -53.11
N ILE A 29 8.51 -4.44 -53.13
CA ILE A 29 7.87 -3.32 -52.45
C ILE A 29 7.12 -3.85 -51.24
N GLU A 30 7.38 -3.25 -50.09
CA GLU A 30 6.73 -3.58 -48.81
C GLU A 30 5.96 -2.36 -48.30
N THR A 31 4.76 -2.62 -47.76
CA THR A 31 3.89 -1.60 -47.16
C THR A 31 4.02 -1.63 -45.65
N ILE A 32 4.15 -0.46 -45.03
CA ILE A 32 4.33 -0.30 -43.59
C ILE A 32 3.02 0.18 -42.98
N GLU A 33 2.51 -0.55 -42.01
CA GLU A 33 1.23 -0.22 -41.37
C GLU A 33 1.35 1.01 -40.45
N PRO A 34 0.25 1.71 -40.13
CA PRO A 34 0.30 2.91 -39.29
C PRO A 34 0.89 2.67 -37.90
N HIS A 35 0.64 1.50 -37.31
CA HIS A 35 1.14 1.10 -35.98
C HIS A 35 2.57 0.53 -36.02
N GLN A 36 3.19 0.44 -37.19
CA GLN A 36 4.55 -0.09 -37.34
C GLN A 36 5.55 1.04 -37.59
N THR A 37 6.76 0.86 -37.05
CA THR A 37 7.93 1.68 -37.38
C THR A 37 8.93 0.80 -38.11
N ALA A 38 9.38 1.26 -39.28
CA ALA A 38 10.24 0.47 -40.14
C ALA A 38 11.67 1.00 -40.18
N PHE A 39 12.63 0.08 -40.20
CA PHE A 39 14.06 0.36 -40.26
C PHE A 39 14.69 -0.38 -41.45
N LEU A 40 15.42 0.33 -42.31
CA LEU A 40 16.10 -0.28 -43.46
C LEU A 40 17.59 -0.46 -43.17
N ILE A 41 18.00 -1.70 -42.88
CA ILE A 41 19.37 -2.01 -42.47
C ILE A 41 20.14 -2.65 -43.63
N PRO A 42 21.24 -2.04 -44.12
CA PRO A 42 22.03 -2.62 -45.20
C PRO A 42 22.70 -3.93 -44.78
N LEU A 43 22.56 -4.98 -45.59
CA LEU A 43 23.19 -6.29 -45.39
C LEU A 43 24.64 -6.34 -45.92
N VAL A 44 25.02 -5.34 -46.72
CA VAL A 44 26.26 -5.35 -47.51
C VAL A 44 26.75 -3.92 -47.69
N GLY A 45 28.00 -3.65 -47.32
CA GLY A 45 28.63 -2.33 -47.38
C GLY A 45 30.07 -2.38 -46.86
N ASN A 46 30.92 -1.46 -47.30
CA ASN A 46 32.34 -1.42 -46.96
C ASN A 46 32.56 -0.79 -45.56
N ASN A 47 32.11 -1.47 -44.51
CA ASN A 47 32.16 -0.97 -43.13
C ASN A 47 33.54 -1.17 -42.47
N LYS A 48 34.65 -1.21 -43.21
CA LYS A 48 35.99 -1.42 -42.61
C LYS A 48 36.57 -0.18 -41.90
N ALA A 49 36.11 1.04 -42.24
CA ALA A 49 36.60 2.27 -41.60
C ALA A 49 35.78 2.67 -40.36
N ASN A 50 34.48 2.36 -40.32
CA ASN A 50 33.54 2.71 -39.24
C ASN A 50 32.96 1.46 -38.56
N GLN A 51 33.73 0.38 -38.48
CA GLN A 51 33.28 -0.91 -37.92
C GLN A 51 33.03 -0.89 -36.40
N GLN A 52 33.20 0.26 -35.74
CA GLN A 52 33.07 0.41 -34.28
C GLN A 52 31.67 0.87 -33.84
N GLU A 53 30.83 1.43 -34.71
CA GLU A 53 29.45 1.82 -34.39
C GLU A 53 28.44 0.76 -34.86
N PHE A 54 28.64 -0.49 -34.45
CA PHE A 54 27.65 -1.52 -34.75
C PHE A 54 26.31 -1.17 -34.11
N MET A 55 25.33 -0.82 -34.96
CA MET A 55 23.91 -0.77 -34.63
C MET A 55 23.56 0.15 -33.45
N SER A 56 24.31 1.24 -33.22
CA SER A 56 23.96 2.20 -32.17
C SER A 56 22.54 2.74 -32.36
N GLU A 57 21.94 3.26 -31.29
CA GLU A 57 20.61 3.89 -31.36
C GLU A 57 20.55 5.00 -32.42
N SER A 58 21.58 5.84 -32.49
CA SER A 58 21.70 6.88 -33.52
C SER A 58 21.77 6.31 -34.95
N TYR A 59 22.49 5.20 -35.14
CA TYR A 59 22.60 4.52 -36.42
C TYR A 59 21.24 3.98 -36.89
N LEU A 60 20.42 3.47 -35.97
CA LEU A 60 19.07 3.00 -36.27
C LEU A 60 18.12 4.15 -36.57
N GLU A 61 18.23 5.26 -35.85
CA GLU A 61 17.37 6.43 -36.05
C GLU A 61 17.57 7.07 -37.44
N GLU A 62 18.81 7.13 -37.94
CA GLU A 62 19.11 7.56 -39.31
C GLU A 62 18.49 6.65 -40.39
N ARG A 63 18.20 5.40 -40.05
CA ARG A 63 17.70 4.36 -40.96
C ARG A 63 16.21 4.11 -40.80
N LYS A 64 15.53 4.94 -40.01
CA LYS A 64 14.08 4.95 -39.89
C LYS A 64 13.46 5.35 -41.23
N VAL A 65 12.50 4.57 -41.70
CA VAL A 65 11.80 4.81 -42.96
C VAL A 65 10.61 5.73 -42.70
N PRO A 66 10.57 6.94 -43.28
CA PRO A 66 9.46 7.87 -43.06
C PRO A 66 8.23 7.58 -43.94
N THR A 67 8.42 6.83 -45.05
CA THR A 67 7.35 6.53 -46.00
C THR A 67 6.56 5.28 -45.60
N LYS A 68 5.30 5.20 -46.04
CA LYS A 68 4.43 4.03 -45.80
C LYS A 68 4.59 2.90 -46.81
N GLU A 69 5.40 3.13 -47.83
CA GLU A 69 5.76 2.15 -48.86
C GLU A 69 7.24 2.32 -49.17
N ILE A 70 7.97 1.21 -49.30
CA ILE A 70 9.41 1.23 -49.60
C ILE A 70 9.80 0.07 -50.52
N GLU A 71 10.60 0.37 -51.55
CA GLU A 71 11.26 -0.65 -52.36
C GLU A 71 12.56 -1.08 -51.65
N ILE A 72 12.67 -2.37 -51.32
CA ILE A 72 13.90 -2.92 -50.73
C ILE A 72 14.99 -2.93 -51.80
N PRO A 73 16.14 -2.28 -51.58
CA PRO A 73 17.20 -2.23 -52.58
C PRO A 73 17.79 -3.62 -52.78
N GLN A 74 17.95 -4.05 -54.03
CA GLN A 74 18.52 -5.35 -54.39
C GLN A 74 19.82 -5.20 -55.17
N ARG A 75 20.71 -6.19 -55.01
CA ARG A 75 21.97 -6.30 -55.74
C ARG A 75 22.02 -7.58 -56.56
N TRP A 76 22.76 -7.54 -57.65
CA TRP A 76 23.06 -8.72 -58.44
C TRP A 76 24.11 -9.58 -57.70
N VAL A 77 23.81 -10.87 -57.51
CA VAL A 77 24.76 -11.86 -56.98
C VAL A 77 25.00 -12.90 -58.05
N GLN A 78 26.19 -12.85 -58.66
CA GLN A 78 26.61 -13.86 -59.63
C GLN A 78 26.89 -15.18 -58.89
N THR A 79 26.19 -16.24 -59.29
CA THR A 79 26.30 -17.58 -58.71
C THR A 79 27.03 -18.55 -59.64
N GLY A 80 27.08 -18.24 -60.95
CA GLY A 80 27.74 -19.05 -61.96
C GLY A 80 28.97 -18.39 -62.59
N ARG A 81 29.57 -19.09 -63.57
CA ARG A 81 30.77 -18.60 -64.30
C ARG A 81 30.43 -17.47 -65.27
N PHE A 82 29.19 -17.40 -65.75
CA PHE A 82 28.75 -16.39 -66.71
C PHE A 82 28.01 -15.23 -66.02
N ASN A 83 28.14 -14.02 -66.57
CA ASN A 83 27.59 -12.78 -65.97
C ASN A 83 26.06 -12.73 -65.87
N ASN A 84 25.36 -13.60 -66.62
CA ASN A 84 23.92 -13.79 -66.61
C ASN A 84 23.45 -14.90 -65.64
N GLN A 85 24.37 -15.69 -65.08
CA GLN A 85 24.09 -16.74 -64.11
C GLN A 85 24.20 -16.18 -62.69
N GLY A 86 23.09 -15.67 -62.20
CA GLY A 86 22.98 -15.09 -60.87
C GLY A 86 21.54 -14.84 -60.47
N GLN A 87 21.36 -14.25 -59.31
CA GLN A 87 20.06 -13.87 -58.78
C GLN A 87 20.12 -12.48 -58.15
N TRP A 88 19.03 -11.74 -58.25
CA TRP A 88 18.83 -10.53 -57.47
C TRP A 88 18.61 -10.95 -56.01
N ARG A 89 19.37 -10.35 -55.10
CA ARG A 89 19.24 -10.56 -53.65
C ARG A 89 19.15 -9.21 -52.98
N ASP A 90 18.35 -9.13 -51.94
CA ASP A 90 18.21 -7.92 -51.15
C ASP A 90 19.57 -7.49 -50.59
N SER A 91 19.84 -6.20 -50.73
CA SER A 91 21.03 -5.53 -50.23
C SER A 91 20.79 -4.85 -48.88
N ALA A 92 19.52 -4.76 -48.46
CA ALA A 92 19.10 -4.33 -47.14
C ALA A 92 17.98 -5.23 -46.61
N ARG A 93 17.79 -5.23 -45.29
CA ARG A 93 16.70 -5.90 -44.60
C ARG A 93 15.78 -4.82 -44.02
N LEU A 94 14.48 -4.96 -44.28
CA LEU A 94 13.45 -4.20 -43.59
C LEU A 94 13.15 -4.88 -42.25
N ILE A 95 13.18 -4.10 -41.16
CA ILE A 95 12.79 -4.55 -39.83
C ILE A 95 11.60 -3.71 -39.39
N LEU A 96 10.53 -4.36 -38.93
CA LEU A 96 9.29 -3.73 -38.51
C LEU A 96 9.12 -3.88 -37.00
N VAL A 97 9.00 -2.76 -36.30
CA VAL A 97 8.69 -2.71 -34.88
C VAL A 97 7.20 -2.37 -34.73
N ASP A 98 6.44 -3.30 -34.15
CA ASP A 98 5.03 -3.09 -33.80
C ASP A 98 4.92 -2.21 -32.54
N ARG A 99 4.13 -1.15 -32.63
CA ARG A 99 3.87 -0.19 -31.53
C ARG A 99 2.50 -0.37 -30.89
N SER A 100 1.73 -1.37 -31.31
CA SER A 100 0.42 -1.65 -30.75
C SER A 100 0.53 -1.92 -29.25
N PRO A 101 -0.36 -1.35 -28.43
CA PRO A 101 -0.34 -1.59 -26.99
C PRO A 101 -0.64 -3.06 -26.71
N VAL A 102 0.19 -3.67 -25.86
CA VAL A 102 0.05 -5.06 -25.44
C VAL A 102 -0.33 -5.09 -23.96
N THR A 103 -1.39 -5.82 -23.64
CA THR A 103 -1.80 -6.07 -22.25
C THR A 103 -1.59 -7.54 -21.93
N ARG A 104 -0.94 -7.79 -20.79
CA ARG A 104 -0.67 -9.12 -20.24
C ARG A 104 -1.23 -9.21 -18.82
N GLU A 105 -1.86 -10.32 -18.53
CA GLU A 105 -2.45 -10.65 -17.25
C GLU A 105 -1.89 -11.99 -16.79
N TRP A 106 -1.08 -11.93 -15.73
CA TRP A 106 -0.42 -13.07 -15.13
C TRP A 106 -1.20 -13.48 -13.90
N THR A 107 -2.06 -14.48 -14.03
CA THR A 107 -2.95 -14.95 -12.96
C THR A 107 -2.82 -16.45 -12.75
N GLN A 108 -3.33 -16.92 -11.61
CA GLN A 108 -3.34 -18.35 -11.28
C GLN A 108 -4.31 -19.16 -12.14
N SER A 109 -5.53 -18.63 -12.32
CA SER A 109 -6.62 -19.37 -12.92
C SER A 109 -6.51 -19.41 -14.45
N PRO A 110 -6.79 -20.57 -15.06
CA PRO A 110 -6.75 -20.74 -16.51
C PRO A 110 -7.79 -19.89 -17.27
N ASN A 111 -8.75 -19.29 -16.55
CA ASN A 111 -9.88 -18.55 -17.12
C ASN A 111 -9.80 -17.03 -16.92
N THR A 112 -8.83 -16.53 -16.14
CA THR A 112 -8.77 -15.11 -15.74
C THR A 112 -7.55 -14.37 -16.26
N GLY A 113 -6.60 -15.06 -16.88
CA GLY A 113 -5.34 -14.51 -17.38
C GLY A 113 -5.26 -14.50 -18.90
N THR A 114 -4.19 -13.92 -19.43
CA THR A 114 -3.93 -13.93 -20.88
C THR A 114 -3.54 -15.33 -21.39
N SER A 115 -3.02 -16.16 -20.50
CA SER A 115 -2.60 -17.53 -20.74
C SER A 115 -3.43 -18.49 -19.89
N SER A 116 -3.64 -19.71 -20.36
CA SER A 116 -4.28 -20.79 -19.57
C SER A 116 -3.34 -21.40 -18.53
N LYS A 117 -2.07 -20.96 -18.50
CA LYS A 117 -1.06 -21.40 -17.54
C LYS A 117 -1.19 -20.62 -16.24
N ASN A 118 -0.79 -21.25 -15.14
CA ASN A 118 -0.61 -20.54 -13.87
C ASN A 118 0.62 -19.63 -13.98
N GLU A 119 0.37 -18.33 -14.13
CA GLU A 119 1.38 -17.28 -14.25
C GLU A 119 1.34 -16.32 -13.06
N GLY A 120 0.56 -16.63 -12.01
CA GLY A 120 0.52 -15.81 -10.80
C GLY A 120 1.90 -15.64 -10.17
N ILE A 121 2.14 -14.47 -9.59
CA ILE A 121 3.41 -14.16 -8.91
C ILE A 121 3.36 -14.74 -7.51
N ILE A 122 4.31 -15.61 -7.19
CA ILE A 122 4.42 -16.23 -5.87
C ILE A 122 5.38 -15.40 -5.03
N ALA A 123 4.94 -15.04 -3.82
CA ALA A 123 5.77 -14.35 -2.85
C ALA A 123 5.59 -14.98 -1.47
N GLU A 124 6.55 -14.70 -0.59
CA GLU A 124 6.52 -15.11 0.80
C GLU A 124 6.53 -13.87 1.69
N SER A 125 5.69 -13.86 2.73
CA SER A 125 5.70 -12.81 3.75
C SER A 125 6.86 -13.00 4.72
N LYS A 126 7.11 -11.98 5.57
CA LYS A 126 8.10 -12.06 6.65
C LYS A 126 7.88 -13.23 7.62
N GLU A 127 6.65 -13.74 7.71
CA GLU A 127 6.26 -14.84 8.59
C GLU A 127 6.32 -16.21 7.90
N SER A 128 6.99 -16.29 6.74
CA SER A 128 7.07 -17.48 5.91
C SER A 128 5.72 -18.03 5.45
N ILE A 129 4.80 -17.11 5.14
CA ILE A 129 3.50 -17.45 4.55
C ILE A 129 3.60 -17.20 3.05
N SER A 130 3.57 -18.27 2.27
CA SER A 130 3.57 -18.18 0.80
C SER A 130 2.17 -17.86 0.27
N PHE A 131 2.11 -16.87 -0.61
CA PHE A 131 0.89 -16.43 -1.27
C PHE A 131 1.15 -16.11 -2.74
N MET A 132 0.07 -16.04 -3.51
CA MET A 132 0.06 -15.75 -4.93
C MET A 132 -0.76 -14.50 -5.19
N VAL A 133 -0.29 -13.68 -6.14
CA VAL A 133 -1.02 -12.52 -6.61
C VAL A 133 -1.14 -12.53 -8.12
N GLY A 134 -2.30 -12.13 -8.62
CA GLY A 134 -2.47 -11.79 -10.02
C GLY A 134 -1.92 -10.40 -10.31
N VAL A 135 -1.31 -10.22 -11.48
CA VAL A 135 -0.83 -8.91 -11.95
C VAL A 135 -1.32 -8.66 -13.37
N ASN A 136 -1.71 -7.42 -13.65
CA ASN A 136 -1.92 -6.91 -15.00
C ASN A 136 -0.84 -5.88 -15.34
N ALA A 137 -0.35 -5.94 -16.58
CA ALA A 137 0.59 -4.99 -17.13
C ALA A 137 0.17 -4.64 -18.57
N SER A 138 0.22 -3.36 -18.92
CA SER A 138 0.07 -2.87 -20.28
C SER A 138 1.31 -2.07 -20.64
N ALA A 139 1.85 -2.34 -21.83
CA ALA A 139 3.00 -1.64 -22.36
C ALA A 139 2.84 -1.35 -23.85
N GLN A 140 3.53 -0.34 -24.33
CA GLN A 140 3.62 0.01 -25.75
C GLN A 140 5.01 0.53 -26.07
N ILE A 141 5.30 0.68 -27.36
CA ILE A 141 6.54 1.28 -27.84
C ILE A 141 6.17 2.60 -28.51
N ASP A 142 6.64 3.71 -27.95
CA ASP A 142 6.44 5.01 -28.58
C ASP A 142 7.36 5.16 -29.81
N GLU A 143 6.92 5.93 -30.81
CA GLU A 143 7.64 6.03 -32.10
C GLU A 143 9.08 6.55 -31.96
N GLN A 144 9.28 7.47 -31.02
CA GLN A 144 10.57 8.05 -30.66
C GLN A 144 11.53 7.04 -30.00
N ASP A 145 11.00 5.97 -29.41
CA ASP A 145 11.77 4.96 -28.69
C ASP A 145 11.91 3.64 -29.48
N ALA A 146 11.33 3.55 -30.68
CA ALA A 146 11.38 2.35 -31.50
C ALA A 146 12.82 1.92 -31.87
N ALA A 147 13.72 2.88 -32.11
CA ALA A 147 15.13 2.60 -32.38
C ALA A 147 15.84 2.03 -31.13
N LYS A 148 15.56 2.60 -29.96
CA LYS A 148 16.07 2.15 -28.66
C LYS A 148 15.61 0.74 -28.32
N PHE A 149 14.32 0.47 -28.53
CA PHE A 149 13.73 -0.87 -28.38
C PHE A 149 14.42 -1.87 -29.32
N LEU A 150 14.52 -1.55 -30.61
CA LEU A 150 15.13 -2.42 -31.60
C LEU A 150 16.58 -2.74 -31.26
N TYR A 151 17.35 -1.75 -30.81
CA TYR A 151 18.74 -1.93 -30.39
C TYR A 151 18.88 -2.91 -29.21
N ARG A 152 18.04 -2.75 -28.18
CA ARG A 152 18.10 -3.56 -26.95
C ARG A 152 17.58 -4.98 -27.15
N TYR A 153 16.49 -5.13 -27.90
CA TYR A 153 15.71 -6.36 -27.97
C TYR A 153 15.80 -7.11 -29.30
N ASN A 154 16.51 -6.58 -30.29
CA ASN A 154 16.80 -7.23 -31.57
C ASN A 154 15.54 -7.77 -32.27
N ASN A 155 14.50 -6.93 -32.36
CA ASN A 155 13.24 -7.23 -33.04
C ASN A 155 12.44 -8.40 -32.44
N LYS A 156 12.51 -8.58 -31.12
CA LYS A 156 11.59 -9.47 -30.40
C LYS A 156 10.23 -8.82 -30.21
N ASP A 157 9.20 -9.65 -30.12
CA ASP A 157 7.83 -9.18 -29.87
C ASP A 157 7.71 -8.58 -28.47
N LEU A 158 6.99 -7.46 -28.34
CA LEU A 158 6.75 -6.81 -27.05
C LEU A 158 6.09 -7.76 -26.04
N SER A 159 5.13 -8.58 -26.49
CA SER A 159 4.47 -9.60 -25.66
C SER A 159 5.47 -10.59 -25.03
N TYR A 160 6.47 -11.01 -25.80
CA TYR A 160 7.52 -11.90 -25.30
C TYR A 160 8.38 -11.20 -24.25
N ILE A 161 8.73 -9.93 -24.45
CA ILE A 161 9.51 -9.15 -23.46
C ILE A 161 8.70 -8.93 -22.18
N MET A 162 7.40 -8.67 -22.30
CA MET A 162 6.50 -8.56 -21.15
C MET A 162 6.51 -9.84 -20.31
N ASP A 163 6.32 -11.01 -20.93
CA ASP A 163 6.23 -12.28 -20.21
C ASP A 163 7.58 -12.78 -19.65
N THR A 164 8.70 -12.27 -20.17
CA THR A 164 10.05 -12.70 -19.77
C THR A 164 10.72 -11.70 -18.84
N GLU A 165 11.09 -10.51 -19.32
CA GLU A 165 11.88 -9.55 -18.56
C GLU A 165 11.01 -8.70 -17.62
N ILE A 166 9.90 -8.15 -18.13
CA ILE A 166 9.04 -7.27 -17.31
C ILE A 166 8.44 -8.07 -16.17
N ARG A 167 7.86 -9.25 -16.46
CA ARG A 167 7.30 -10.14 -15.44
C ARG A 167 8.33 -10.51 -14.37
N ALA A 168 9.54 -10.90 -14.76
CA ALA A 168 10.60 -11.27 -13.82
C ALA A 168 11.02 -10.09 -12.92
N MET A 169 11.09 -8.88 -13.48
CA MET A 169 11.42 -7.69 -12.69
C MET A 169 10.31 -7.33 -11.70
N VAL A 170 9.05 -7.39 -12.15
CA VAL A 170 7.87 -7.19 -11.30
C VAL A 170 7.85 -8.22 -10.16
N GLU A 171 8.08 -9.50 -10.47
CA GLU A 171 8.18 -10.57 -9.48
C GLU A 171 9.29 -10.29 -8.47
N SER A 172 10.50 -9.96 -8.93
CA SER A 172 11.63 -9.67 -8.05
C SER A 172 11.35 -8.49 -7.10
N ALA A 173 10.86 -7.37 -7.63
CA ALA A 173 10.54 -6.17 -6.84
C ALA A 173 9.38 -6.42 -5.85
N PHE A 174 8.37 -7.18 -6.28
CA PHE A 174 7.22 -7.52 -5.46
C PHE A 174 7.61 -8.47 -4.31
N VAL A 175 8.40 -9.50 -4.59
CA VAL A 175 8.93 -10.44 -3.58
C VAL A 175 9.83 -9.71 -2.57
N ALA A 176 10.73 -8.84 -3.06
CA ALA A 176 11.63 -8.07 -2.20
C ALA A 176 10.89 -7.09 -1.27
N SER A 177 9.75 -6.55 -1.73
CA SER A 177 8.89 -5.67 -0.94
C SER A 177 8.05 -6.46 0.07
N SER A 178 7.49 -7.59 -0.35
CA SER A 178 6.59 -8.43 0.45
C SER A 178 7.32 -9.18 1.57
N GLY A 179 8.54 -9.68 1.30
CA GLY A 179 9.31 -10.44 2.29
C GLY A 179 9.73 -9.65 3.54
N LYS A 180 9.59 -8.31 3.52
CA LYS A 180 9.86 -7.43 4.66
C LYS A 180 8.64 -7.17 5.54
N MET A 181 7.45 -7.57 5.09
CA MET A 181 6.16 -7.24 5.71
C MET A 181 5.44 -8.50 6.21
N THR A 182 4.65 -8.35 7.27
CA THR A 182 3.72 -9.40 7.71
C THR A 182 2.56 -9.54 6.72
N MET A 183 1.84 -10.66 6.78
CA MET A 183 0.76 -10.89 5.82
C MET A 183 -0.37 -9.85 5.94
N SER A 184 -0.69 -9.43 7.17
CA SER A 184 -1.68 -8.39 7.43
C SER A 184 -1.26 -7.04 6.84
N GLU A 185 0.01 -6.67 6.98
CA GLU A 185 0.55 -5.44 6.39
C GLU A 185 0.53 -5.49 4.86
N ILE A 186 0.80 -6.65 4.25
CA ILE A 186 0.75 -6.81 2.79
C ILE A 186 -0.68 -6.56 2.27
N ILE A 187 -1.70 -7.09 2.96
CA ILE A 187 -3.10 -6.89 2.59
C ILE A 187 -3.50 -5.41 2.73
N GLU A 188 -3.10 -4.77 3.83
CA GLU A 188 -3.41 -3.36 4.11
C GLU A 188 -2.68 -2.41 3.15
N LYS A 189 -1.40 -2.66 2.88
CA LYS A 189 -0.50 -1.78 2.11
C LYS A 189 -0.25 -2.25 0.68
N LYS A 190 -1.10 -3.12 0.12
CA LYS A 190 -0.98 -3.65 -1.25
C LYS A 190 -0.80 -2.55 -2.32
N ALA A 191 -1.48 -1.41 -2.14
CA ALA A 191 -1.35 -0.25 -3.02
C ALA A 191 0.04 0.42 -2.92
N GLU A 192 0.62 0.48 -1.72
CA GLU A 192 1.97 1.02 -1.52
C GLU A 192 3.03 0.10 -2.12
N ILE A 193 2.86 -1.23 -1.96
CA ILE A 193 3.77 -2.23 -2.54
C ILE A 193 3.80 -2.10 -4.06
N ILE A 194 2.64 -2.08 -4.73
CA ILE A 194 2.62 -1.95 -6.20
C ILE A 194 3.17 -0.60 -6.67
N ASN A 195 3.01 0.48 -5.90
CA ASN A 195 3.62 1.77 -6.23
C ASN A 195 5.15 1.73 -6.16
N LYS A 196 5.73 1.00 -5.20
CA LYS A 196 7.19 0.76 -5.17
C LYS A 196 7.65 -0.05 -6.37
N VAL A 197 6.91 -1.10 -6.72
CA VAL A 197 7.20 -1.90 -7.92
C VAL A 197 7.12 -1.04 -9.19
N ARG A 198 6.12 -0.17 -9.33
CA ARG A 198 6.02 0.79 -10.45
C ARG A 198 7.22 1.72 -10.52
N ALA A 199 7.65 2.26 -9.38
CA ALA A 199 8.77 3.19 -9.31
C ALA A 199 10.11 2.54 -9.73
N GLU A 200 10.23 1.22 -9.64
CA GLU A 200 11.41 0.47 -10.07
C GLU A 200 11.30 0.00 -11.53
N VAL A 201 10.15 -0.55 -11.90
CA VAL A 201 9.93 -1.18 -13.22
C VAL A 201 9.76 -0.13 -14.32
N ILE A 202 8.97 0.91 -14.11
CA ILE A 202 8.64 1.88 -15.18
C ILE A 202 9.91 2.60 -15.70
N PRO A 203 10.74 3.22 -14.84
CA PRO A 203 11.92 3.95 -15.33
C PRO A 203 12.95 3.03 -16.00
N TYR A 204 13.09 1.79 -15.51
CA TYR A 204 14.03 0.82 -16.07
C TYR A 204 13.69 0.45 -17.52
N PHE A 205 12.39 0.26 -17.81
CA PHE A 205 11.93 -0.09 -19.16
C PHE A 205 11.78 1.11 -20.09
N GLU A 206 11.49 2.30 -19.55
CA GLU A 206 11.52 3.56 -20.29
C GLU A 206 12.93 3.83 -20.88
N GLU A 207 13.99 3.59 -20.09
CA GLU A 207 15.39 3.67 -20.56
C GLU A 207 15.75 2.63 -21.64
N ARG A 208 14.88 1.63 -21.86
CA ARG A 208 15.04 0.58 -22.88
C ARG A 208 14.06 0.72 -24.04
N GLY A 209 13.27 1.79 -24.04
CA GLY A 209 12.33 2.12 -25.11
C GLY A 209 10.99 1.39 -25.02
N ILE A 210 10.59 0.97 -23.83
CA ILE A 210 9.28 0.38 -23.55
C ILE A 210 8.53 1.28 -22.57
N THR A 211 7.38 1.78 -22.99
CA THR A 211 6.50 2.60 -22.16
C THR A 211 5.48 1.72 -21.47
N VAL A 212 5.66 1.48 -20.16
CA VAL A 212 4.70 0.73 -19.33
C VAL A 212 3.60 1.68 -18.86
N THR A 213 2.39 1.54 -19.42
CA THR A 213 1.25 2.44 -19.17
C THR A 213 0.42 2.02 -17.97
N VAL A 214 0.26 0.71 -17.75
CA VAL A 214 -0.49 0.15 -16.63
C VAL A 214 0.34 -0.95 -16.00
N LEU A 215 0.42 -0.94 -14.68
CA LEU A 215 0.98 -2.04 -13.90
C LEU A 215 0.20 -2.12 -12.59
N GLY A 216 -0.46 -3.23 -12.31
CA GLY A 216 -1.39 -3.32 -11.19
C GLY A 216 -1.60 -4.74 -10.69
N LEU A 217 -2.03 -4.86 -9.43
CA LEU A 217 -2.54 -6.13 -8.93
C LEU A 217 -3.91 -6.41 -9.58
N LYS A 218 -4.17 -7.68 -9.89
CA LYS A 218 -5.44 -8.17 -10.44
C LYS A 218 -5.95 -9.28 -9.53
N GLY A 219 -7.18 -9.12 -9.04
CA GLY A 219 -7.80 -10.05 -8.11
C GLY A 219 -7.31 -9.90 -6.66
N ASP A 220 -7.68 -10.88 -5.85
CA ASP A 220 -7.30 -10.95 -4.43
C ASP A 220 -6.00 -11.74 -4.24
N ILE A 221 -5.44 -11.65 -3.03
CA ILE A 221 -4.28 -12.43 -2.64
C ILE A 221 -4.74 -13.84 -2.28
N GLU A 222 -4.19 -14.84 -2.97
CA GLU A 222 -4.52 -16.25 -2.74
C GLU A 222 -3.40 -16.93 -1.93
N TYR A 223 -3.76 -17.68 -0.90
CA TYR A 223 -2.78 -18.42 -0.11
C TYR A 223 -2.44 -19.75 -0.80
N LEU A 224 -1.16 -20.10 -0.92
CA LEU A 224 -0.78 -21.37 -1.55
C LEU A 224 -1.22 -22.59 -0.73
N ASN A 225 -1.30 -22.44 0.60
CA ASN A 225 -1.77 -23.49 1.49
C ASN A 225 -3.18 -23.17 2.00
N SER A 226 -4.17 -23.98 1.59
CA SER A 226 -5.58 -23.82 2.00
C SER A 226 -5.79 -24.00 3.51
N GLU A 227 -4.95 -24.80 4.18
CA GLU A 227 -5.02 -24.95 5.64
C GLU A 227 -4.53 -23.71 6.36
N ILE A 228 -3.52 -23.02 5.81
CA ILE A 228 -3.04 -21.74 6.34
C ILE A 228 -4.13 -20.68 6.19
N GLN A 229 -4.83 -20.64 5.06
CA GLN A 229 -5.96 -19.73 4.89
C GLN A 229 -7.03 -19.94 5.96
N LYS A 230 -7.42 -21.20 6.22
CA LYS A 230 -8.37 -21.55 7.30
C LYS A 230 -7.85 -21.20 8.70
N ALA A 231 -6.56 -21.43 8.96
CA ALA A 231 -5.94 -21.14 10.25
C ALA A 231 -5.82 -19.62 10.50
N ILE A 232 -5.48 -18.83 9.48
CA ILE A 232 -5.45 -17.36 9.54
C ILE A 232 -6.87 -16.83 9.73
N ASP A 233 -7.85 -17.29 8.95
CA ASP A 233 -9.25 -16.87 9.10
C ASP A 233 -9.78 -17.16 10.50
N LYS A 234 -9.39 -18.30 11.07
CA LYS A 234 -9.72 -18.68 12.45
C LYS A 234 -9.03 -17.77 13.45
N ARG A 235 -7.71 -17.59 13.35
CA ARG A 235 -6.92 -16.72 14.25
C ARG A 235 -7.42 -15.28 14.21
N PHE A 236 -7.72 -14.74 13.03
CA PHE A 236 -8.22 -13.38 12.88
C PHE A 236 -9.60 -13.19 13.50
N LYS A 237 -10.49 -14.19 13.37
CA LYS A 237 -11.79 -14.20 14.08
C LYS A 237 -11.60 -14.27 15.60
N GLU A 238 -10.68 -15.10 16.07
CA GLU A 238 -10.35 -15.23 17.49
C GLU A 238 -9.71 -13.97 18.05
N GLU A 239 -8.82 -13.31 17.31
CA GLU A 239 -8.16 -12.06 17.70
C GLU A 239 -9.16 -10.90 17.75
N LYS A 240 -10.06 -10.79 16.75
CA LYS A 240 -11.18 -9.84 16.82
C LYS A 240 -12.12 -10.12 17.99
N ALA A 241 -12.39 -11.39 18.29
CA ALA A 241 -13.22 -11.77 19.44
C ALA A 241 -12.52 -11.44 20.76
N LEU A 242 -11.21 -11.67 20.85
CA LEU A 242 -10.40 -11.34 22.02
C LEU A 242 -10.33 -9.84 22.24
N GLU A 243 -10.15 -9.05 21.18
CA GLU A 243 -10.15 -7.59 21.29
C GLU A 243 -11.54 -7.06 21.68
N ALA A 244 -12.62 -7.60 21.10
CA ALA A 244 -13.98 -7.29 21.53
C ALA A 244 -14.23 -7.65 23.00
N GLN A 245 -13.68 -8.78 23.47
CA GLN A 245 -13.75 -9.18 24.87
C GLN A 245 -12.91 -8.25 25.76
N ARG A 246 -11.72 -7.84 25.32
CA ARG A 246 -10.87 -6.86 26.02
C ARG A 246 -11.59 -5.53 26.17
N VAL A 247 -12.17 -5.01 25.10
CA VAL A 247 -12.96 -3.77 25.11
C VAL A 247 -14.17 -3.91 26.05
N THR A 248 -14.85 -5.06 26.02
CA THR A 248 -15.99 -5.32 26.90
C THR A 248 -15.56 -5.38 28.37
N ASN A 249 -14.47 -6.09 28.68
CA ASN A 249 -13.92 -6.18 30.03
C ASN A 249 -13.46 -4.80 30.53
N GLN A 250 -12.78 -4.03 29.68
CA GLN A 250 -12.36 -2.67 29.99
C GLN A 250 -13.56 -1.77 30.33
N ARG A 251 -14.63 -1.84 29.52
CA ARG A 251 -15.88 -1.11 29.78
C ARG A 251 -16.54 -1.55 31.10
N LEU A 252 -16.53 -2.84 31.43
CA LEU A 252 -17.06 -3.35 32.70
C LEU A 252 -16.24 -2.87 33.90
N ILE A 253 -14.90 -2.83 33.77
CA ILE A 253 -14.01 -2.29 34.81
C ILE A 253 -14.29 -0.80 35.00
N GLU A 254 -14.40 -0.03 33.92
CA GLU A 254 -14.72 1.40 33.98
C GLU A 254 -16.11 1.67 34.60
N GLU A 255 -17.12 0.87 34.25
CA GLU A 255 -18.45 0.95 34.87
C GLU A 255 -18.41 0.60 36.36
N ALA A 256 -17.65 -0.43 36.74
CA ALA A 256 -17.49 -0.82 38.13
C ALA A 256 -16.76 0.25 38.94
N GLU A 257 -15.68 0.84 38.40
CA GLU A 257 -14.98 1.96 39.02
C GLU A 257 -15.85 3.20 39.15
N ALA A 258 -16.64 3.51 38.12
CA ALA A 258 -17.57 4.64 38.15
C ALA A 258 -18.64 4.47 39.24
N LYS A 259 -19.20 3.26 39.38
CA LYS A 259 -20.15 2.91 40.44
C LYS A 259 -19.51 2.99 41.83
N ALA A 260 -18.33 2.40 42.01
CA ALA A 260 -17.61 2.45 43.28
C ALA A 260 -17.29 3.89 43.70
N LYS A 261 -16.87 4.75 42.75
CA LYS A 261 -16.66 6.19 43.02
C LYS A 261 -17.96 6.92 43.36
N ALA A 262 -19.08 6.57 42.71
CA ALA A 262 -20.38 7.16 43.02
C ALA A 262 -20.87 6.76 44.42
N GLU A 263 -20.72 5.49 44.81
CA GLU A 263 -21.05 5.00 46.15
C GLU A 263 -20.16 5.63 47.22
N LEU A 264 -18.86 5.72 46.98
CA LEU A 264 -17.94 6.40 47.91
C LEU A 264 -18.33 7.87 48.12
N ARG A 265 -18.68 8.59 47.04
CA ARG A 265 -19.17 9.97 47.15
C ARG A 265 -20.49 10.06 47.89
N ALA A 266 -21.42 9.14 47.65
CA ALA A 266 -22.69 9.08 48.38
C ALA A 266 -22.45 8.86 49.88
N GLN A 267 -21.55 7.94 50.25
CA GLN A 267 -21.17 7.70 51.63
C GLN A 267 -20.48 8.91 52.26
N GLN A 268 -19.58 9.58 51.52
CA GLN A 268 -18.95 10.82 51.98
C GLN A 268 -19.98 11.92 52.24
N ILE A 269 -20.99 12.06 51.36
CA ILE A 269 -22.09 13.02 51.56
C ILE A 269 -22.90 12.68 52.81
N ILE A 270 -23.20 11.39 53.05
CA ILE A 270 -23.90 10.95 54.26
C ILE A 270 -23.08 11.28 55.50
N ASN A 271 -21.81 10.88 55.53
CA ASN A 271 -20.91 11.16 56.64
C ASN A 271 -20.77 12.66 56.90
N GLN A 272 -20.65 13.47 55.84
CA GLN A 272 -20.56 14.92 55.94
C GLN A 272 -21.85 15.53 56.53
N LYS A 273 -23.02 15.05 56.09
CA LYS A 273 -24.31 15.47 56.66
C LYS A 273 -24.45 15.09 58.13
N GLU A 274 -23.95 13.92 58.53
CA GLU A 274 -23.94 13.51 59.93
C GLU A 274 -23.02 14.39 60.79
N ILE A 275 -21.84 14.72 60.30
CA ILE A 275 -20.91 15.66 60.95
C ILE A 275 -21.56 17.04 61.07
N GLU A 276 -22.14 17.57 60.00
CA GLU A 276 -22.83 18.87 60.02
C GLU A 276 -24.02 18.88 60.98
N ALA A 277 -24.81 17.81 61.02
CA ALA A 277 -25.91 17.67 61.98
C ALA A 277 -25.41 17.58 63.43
N ALA A 278 -24.30 16.87 63.67
CA ALA A 278 -23.67 16.80 64.98
C ALA A 278 -23.11 18.16 65.41
N GLU A 279 -22.44 18.90 64.52
CA GLU A 279 -21.97 20.26 64.77
C GLU A 279 -23.11 21.25 65.03
N ALA A 280 -24.19 21.15 64.25
CA ALA A 280 -25.38 21.98 64.45
C ALA A 280 -26.01 21.74 65.82
N LYS A 281 -26.12 20.46 66.24
CA LYS A 281 -26.59 20.10 67.59
C LYS A 281 -25.63 20.60 68.67
N ALA A 282 -24.32 20.48 68.48
CA ALA A 282 -23.32 20.96 69.44
C ALA A 282 -23.37 22.50 69.58
N LYS A 283 -23.52 23.24 68.47
CA LYS A 283 -23.70 24.70 68.50
C LYS A 283 -25.00 25.11 69.18
N ALA A 284 -26.10 24.40 68.90
CA ALA A 284 -27.38 24.64 69.55
C ALA A 284 -27.31 24.38 71.06
N ALA A 285 -26.68 23.28 71.49
CA ALA A 285 -26.46 22.97 72.89
C ALA A 285 -25.61 24.03 73.60
N LYS A 286 -24.53 24.50 72.96
CA LYS A 286 -23.69 25.57 73.50
C LYS A 286 -24.47 26.88 73.66
N LEU A 287 -25.25 27.28 72.65
CA LEU A 287 -26.09 28.48 72.72
C LEU A 287 -27.15 28.36 73.83
N MET A 288 -27.75 27.19 74.00
CA MET A 288 -28.68 26.92 75.10
C MET A 288 -27.98 26.99 76.46
N SER A 289 -26.79 26.41 76.61
CA SER A 289 -25.99 26.51 77.84
C SER A 289 -25.61 27.95 78.15
N GLU A 290 -25.13 28.72 77.18
CA GLU A 290 -24.83 30.15 77.36
C GLU A 290 -26.09 30.95 77.75
N SER A 291 -27.25 30.64 77.16
CA SER A 291 -28.51 31.28 77.55
C SER A 291 -28.95 30.92 78.97
N LEU A 292 -28.70 29.68 79.39
CA LEU A 292 -29.06 29.19 80.71
C LEU A 292 -28.12 29.78 81.78
N GLU A 293 -26.82 29.89 81.49
CA GLU A 293 -25.86 30.62 82.33
C GLU A 293 -26.26 32.09 82.49
N PHE A 294 -26.70 32.75 81.42
CA PHE A 294 -27.19 34.12 81.50
C PHE A 294 -28.44 34.23 82.39
N GLN A 295 -29.39 33.29 82.29
CA GLN A 295 -30.58 33.24 83.14
C GLN A 295 -30.21 33.01 84.62
N ILE A 296 -29.32 32.06 84.90
CA ILE A 296 -28.84 31.79 86.27
C ILE A 296 -28.19 33.06 86.85
N LYS A 297 -27.35 33.75 86.07
CA LYS A 297 -26.71 34.99 86.52
C LYS A 297 -27.69 36.13 86.77
N LEU A 298 -28.76 36.22 85.97
CA LEU A 298 -29.84 37.19 86.19
C LEU A 298 -30.58 36.89 87.49
N GLN A 299 -30.87 35.61 87.74
CA GLN A 299 -31.54 35.15 88.94
C GLN A 299 -30.67 35.35 90.19
N GLU A 300 -29.35 35.15 90.09
CA GLU A 300 -28.41 35.49 91.17
C GLU A 300 -28.39 36.99 91.46
N LEU A 301 -28.38 37.84 90.43
CA LEU A 301 -28.46 39.30 90.59
C LEU A 301 -29.80 39.73 91.21
N GLU A 302 -30.91 39.10 90.84
CA GLU A 302 -32.21 39.32 91.48
C GLU A 302 -32.21 38.88 92.95
N ASN A 303 -31.67 37.70 93.25
CA ASN A 303 -31.52 37.24 94.63
C ASN A 303 -30.62 38.19 95.44
N GLN A 304 -29.53 38.68 94.86
CA GLN A 304 -28.68 39.69 95.49
C GLN A 304 -29.41 41.02 95.68
N LYS A 305 -30.22 41.45 94.72
CA LYS A 305 -31.09 42.63 94.87
C LYS A 305 -32.11 42.45 95.98
N ILE A 306 -32.82 41.33 96.00
CA ILE A 306 -33.81 41.01 97.04
C ILE A 306 -33.13 40.92 98.40
N PHE A 307 -31.92 40.36 98.46
CA PHE A 307 -31.09 40.36 99.66
C PHE A 307 -30.75 41.79 100.06
N VAL A 308 -30.22 42.64 99.17
CA VAL A 308 -29.88 44.04 99.47
C VAL A 308 -31.11 44.89 99.84
N GLU A 309 -32.26 44.67 99.21
CA GLU A 309 -33.51 45.40 99.46
C GLU A 309 -34.18 44.98 100.77
N ASN A 310 -34.02 43.72 101.20
CA ASN A 310 -34.59 43.21 102.45
C ASN A 310 -33.56 43.08 103.58
N TRP A 311 -32.29 43.43 103.37
CA TRP A 311 -31.26 43.35 104.41
C TRP A 311 -31.24 44.60 105.27
N ASN A 312 -31.54 44.41 106.56
CA ASN A 312 -31.63 45.44 107.60
C ASN A 312 -30.28 45.78 108.28
N GLY A 313 -29.16 45.34 107.73
CA GLY A 313 -27.81 45.71 108.20
C GLY A 313 -27.30 44.96 109.44
N GLU A 314 -27.90 43.84 109.84
CA GLU A 314 -27.39 43.00 110.93
C GLU A 314 -26.81 41.67 110.41
N LEU A 315 -25.62 41.32 110.92
CA LEU A 315 -24.96 40.03 110.66
C LEU A 315 -25.72 38.91 111.39
N PRO A 316 -25.91 37.71 110.78
CA PRO A 316 -26.59 36.61 111.44
C PRO A 316 -25.79 36.18 112.67
N GLN A 317 -26.34 36.44 113.86
CA GLN A 317 -25.84 35.88 115.11
C GLN A 317 -26.16 34.38 115.10
N ILE A 318 -25.12 33.56 115.10
CA ILE A 318 -25.23 32.12 115.30
C ILE A 318 -25.67 31.92 116.75
N MET A 319 -26.95 31.62 116.97
CA MET A 319 -27.43 31.00 118.21
C MET A 319 -27.95 29.62 117.86
N GLY A 320 -27.20 28.61 118.34
CA GLY A 320 -27.56 27.22 118.24
C GLY A 320 -28.84 26.90 119.03
N GLY A 321 -29.61 25.98 118.48
CA GLY A 321 -30.80 25.41 119.10
C GLY A 321 -31.39 24.33 118.21
N GLU A 322 -30.98 23.10 118.49
CA GLU A 322 -31.68 21.82 118.35
C GLU A 322 -32.72 21.64 117.21
N SER A 323 -32.43 20.65 116.36
CA SER A 323 -33.35 19.96 115.44
C SER A 323 -33.74 20.66 114.13
N GLY A 324 -33.27 20.09 113.02
CA GLY A 324 -33.96 20.14 111.72
C GLY A 324 -33.50 21.23 110.74
N LEU A 325 -32.74 20.82 109.72
CA LEU A 325 -32.76 21.34 108.34
C LEU A 325 -31.97 20.33 107.50
N LEU A 326 -32.61 19.32 106.91
CA LEU A 326 -33.51 19.38 105.75
C LEU A 326 -32.79 19.82 104.47
N LEU A 327 -31.88 18.95 104.01
CA LEU A 327 -31.61 18.79 102.59
C LEU A 327 -31.82 17.31 102.25
N ASP A 328 -33.08 16.97 102.01
CA ASP A 328 -33.49 15.68 101.46
C ASP A 328 -33.20 15.71 99.95
N LEU A 329 -32.12 15.07 99.53
CA LEU A 329 -31.88 14.72 98.13
C LEU A 329 -32.02 13.20 98.03
N PRO A 330 -33.01 12.69 97.28
CA PRO A 330 -33.27 11.26 97.21
C PRO A 330 -32.13 10.52 96.51
N ILE A 331 -31.58 9.53 97.20
CA ILE A 331 -30.85 8.41 96.61
C ILE A 331 -31.87 7.45 96.00
N ASN A 332 -31.84 7.29 94.67
CA ASN A 332 -31.97 6.02 93.92
C ASN A 332 -32.24 6.31 92.44
N ASP A 333 -31.31 5.96 91.55
CA ASP A 333 -31.43 4.68 90.83
C ASP A 333 -30.08 4.30 90.16
N LEU A 334 -29.64 3.09 90.46
CA LEU A 334 -28.56 2.36 89.78
C LEU A 334 -29.21 1.60 88.62
N GLY A 335 -28.85 1.87 87.37
CA GLY A 335 -29.48 1.12 86.28
C GLY A 335 -28.93 1.32 84.86
N LYS A 336 -27.82 0.63 84.59
CA LYS A 336 -27.24 0.24 83.28
C LYS A 336 -26.25 1.16 82.59
#